data_AF-A0AAW2QYR4-F1
#
_entry.id   AF-A0AAW2QYR4-F1
#
_cell.length_a   1.000
_cell.length_b   1.000
_cell.length_c   1.000
_cell.angle_alpha   90.00
_cell.angle_beta   90.00
_cell.angle_gamma   90.00
#
_symmetry.space_group_name_H-M   'P 1'
#
loop_
_entity.id
_entity.type
_entity.pdbx_description
1 polymer ?
#
loop_
_entity_poly.entity_id
_entity_poly.type
_entity_poly.pdbx_seq_one_letter_code
_entity_poly.pdbx_strand_id
1 'polypeptide(L)'
;MLVYVSREKRPGYDHNKKAGAMNALVRASAIMSNGPFILNLDCDHYIYNSEAIREGMCFMMDRGGDRICYVQFPQRFEGIDPSDRYANHNTVFFDVNMRALDGLQGPVYVGTGCLFRRTALYGFDPPRSKDHSGCCSCCFARRNKSTSVNSAPEEHRALRMGDTDNEEMNPSLFSKRFGNSSFLVDSIPVAEFQGRPLADHPAVKNGRPPGALTIPRELLDASTVAEAISVISCWYEDKTEWGNRVGWIYGSVTEDVVTGYRMHNRGWKSIYCVTKRDAFRGTAPINLTDRLHQVLRWATGSVEIFFSRNNALLASPRMKLLQRVAYLNVGIYPFTSLFLIVYCFLPALSLFSGQFIVQSLNVTFLTYLLVITLTLCVLAMLEIKWSGINLEEWWRNEQFWLIGGTSAHLAAVLQGLLKVIAGIEISFTLTSKSAGDDNDDEFADLYILKWSSLMIPPITIMITNLIAIAVGFSRTIYSAIPQWSRLLGGVFFSFWVLAHLYPLRKG
;
A
#
# COMPACT_ATOMS: atom_id res chain seq x y z
N MET A 1 -16.19 11.81 23.61
CA MET A 1 -16.90 10.51 23.64
C MET A 1 -15.92 9.45 23.15
N LEU A 2 -15.66 8.43 23.97
CA LEU A 2 -14.88 7.25 23.59
C LEU A 2 -15.83 6.05 23.64
N VAL A 3 -15.80 5.22 22.60
CA VAL A 3 -16.68 4.04 22.48
C VAL A 3 -15.80 2.81 22.38
N TYR A 4 -16.01 1.88 23.30
CA TYR A 4 -15.41 0.54 23.23
C TYR A 4 -16.39 -0.39 22.52
N VAL A 5 -15.93 -1.07 21.46
CA VAL A 5 -16.73 -2.01 20.68
C VAL A 5 -16.01 -3.35 20.63
N SER A 6 -16.70 -4.40 21.07
CA SER A 6 -16.29 -5.78 20.84
C SER A 6 -17.30 -6.45 19.92
N ARG A 7 -16.83 -7.06 18.84
CA ARG A 7 -17.69 -7.75 17.89
C ARG A 7 -18.15 -9.08 18.46
N GLU A 8 -19.38 -9.47 18.13
CA GLU A 8 -19.82 -10.84 18.34
C GLU A 8 -19.02 -11.79 17.43
N LYS A 9 -18.52 -12.89 18.00
CA LYS A 9 -17.86 -13.97 17.25
C LYS A 9 -18.49 -15.29 17.66
N ARG A 10 -18.81 -16.13 16.68
CA ARG A 10 -19.36 -17.47 16.90
C ARG A 10 -18.53 -18.52 16.16
N PRO A 11 -18.40 -19.74 16.71
CA PRO A 11 -17.83 -20.86 15.97
C PRO A 11 -18.53 -21.06 14.64
N GLY A 12 -17.77 -21.29 13.57
CA GLY A 12 -18.30 -21.48 12.21
C GLY A 12 -18.52 -20.21 11.39
N TYR A 13 -18.28 -19.01 11.95
CA TYR A 13 -18.33 -17.74 11.22
C TYR A 13 -16.92 -17.18 10.98
N ASP A 14 -16.56 -16.91 9.72
CA ASP A 14 -15.34 -16.16 9.41
C ASP A 14 -15.52 -14.69 9.80
N HIS A 15 -14.50 -14.13 10.45
CA HIS A 15 -14.49 -12.79 11.01
C HIS A 15 -13.60 -11.80 10.25
N ASN A 16 -12.98 -12.23 9.14
CA ASN A 16 -12.23 -11.38 8.20
C ASN A 16 -11.11 -10.52 8.85
N LYS A 17 -10.46 -11.07 9.88
CA LYS A 17 -9.32 -10.46 10.60
C LYS A 17 -9.53 -8.94 10.89
N LYS A 18 -8.61 -8.08 10.43
CA LYS A 18 -8.62 -6.61 10.60
C LYS A 18 -9.72 -5.94 9.78
N ALA A 19 -9.91 -6.35 8.52
CA ALA A 19 -10.92 -5.78 7.63
C ALA A 19 -12.34 -5.86 8.21
N GLY A 20 -12.71 -7.02 8.77
CA GLY A 20 -14.02 -7.18 9.42
C GLY A 20 -14.19 -6.33 10.68
N ALA A 21 -13.11 -6.08 11.43
CA ALA A 21 -13.15 -5.19 12.59
C ALA A 21 -13.37 -3.73 12.16
N MET A 22 -12.64 -3.28 11.14
CA MET A 22 -12.81 -1.93 10.59
C MET A 22 -14.21 -1.73 10.00
N ASN A 23 -14.75 -2.69 9.26
CA ASN A 23 -16.09 -2.59 8.69
C ASN A 23 -17.19 -2.54 9.76
N ALA A 24 -17.07 -3.32 10.84
CA ALA A 24 -18.00 -3.22 11.96
C ALA A 24 -17.94 -1.84 12.64
N LEU A 25 -16.74 -1.29 12.84
CA LEU A 25 -16.56 0.07 13.39
C LEU A 25 -17.17 1.14 12.47
N VAL A 26 -17.08 0.98 11.15
CA VAL A 26 -17.73 1.90 10.19
C VAL A 26 -19.25 1.87 10.38
N ARG A 27 -19.84 0.69 10.52
CA ARG A 27 -21.30 0.55 10.72
C ARG A 27 -21.75 1.11 12.06
N ALA A 28 -21.11 0.70 13.16
CA ALA A 28 -21.44 1.19 14.49
C ALA A 28 -21.28 2.72 14.57
N SER A 29 -20.17 3.26 14.04
CA SER A 29 -19.94 4.71 14.05
C SER A 29 -20.95 5.47 13.19
N ALA A 30 -21.49 4.88 12.12
CA ALA A 30 -22.52 5.53 11.29
C ALA A 30 -23.80 5.79 12.08
N ILE A 31 -24.22 4.83 12.90
CA ILE A 31 -25.40 4.93 13.75
C ILE A 31 -25.15 5.83 14.95
N MET A 32 -24.00 5.67 15.60
CA MET A 32 -23.72 6.41 16.83
C MET A 32 -23.40 7.88 16.55
N SER A 33 -22.39 8.17 15.72
CA SER A 33 -21.83 9.52 15.55
C SER A 33 -21.89 10.10 14.15
N ASN A 34 -22.03 9.24 13.16
CA ASN A 34 -22.11 9.54 11.74
C ASN A 34 -21.04 10.49 11.19
N GLY A 35 -19.83 10.47 11.76
CA GLY A 35 -18.75 11.38 11.35
C GLY A 35 -18.39 11.19 9.86
N PRO A 36 -18.35 12.25 9.02
CA PRO A 36 -18.15 12.13 7.57
C PRO A 36 -16.73 11.73 7.17
N PHE A 37 -15.76 11.89 8.07
CA PHE A 37 -14.38 11.48 7.90
C PHE A 37 -13.98 10.47 8.97
N ILE A 38 -13.15 9.50 8.60
CA ILE A 38 -12.71 8.39 9.45
C ILE A 38 -11.19 8.34 9.41
N LEU A 39 -10.54 8.58 10.54
CA LEU A 39 -9.10 8.37 10.68
C LEU A 39 -8.86 6.94 11.16
N ASN A 40 -8.02 6.18 10.45
CA ASN A 40 -7.63 4.84 10.87
C ASN A 40 -6.21 4.84 11.48
N LEU A 41 -6.03 4.09 12.56
CA LEU A 41 -4.74 3.92 13.23
C LEU A 41 -4.58 2.49 13.72
N ASP A 42 -3.37 1.96 13.56
CA ASP A 42 -2.95 0.72 14.17
C ASP A 42 -2.50 0.94 15.62
N CYS A 43 -2.54 -0.12 16.44
CA CYS A 43 -2.25 -0.03 17.88
C CYS A 43 -0.78 0.33 18.19
N ASP A 44 0.11 0.13 17.23
CA ASP A 44 1.52 0.47 17.31
C ASP A 44 1.83 1.87 16.77
N HIS A 45 0.81 2.64 16.38
CA HIS A 45 0.94 4.01 15.90
C HIS A 45 0.14 4.99 16.76
N TYR A 46 0.71 6.16 17.01
CA TYR A 46 0.07 7.23 17.76
C TYR A 46 0.18 8.57 17.04
N ILE A 47 -0.70 9.51 17.39
CA ILE A 47 -0.68 10.89 16.89
C ILE A 47 0.49 11.61 17.58
N TYR A 48 1.52 11.95 16.82
CA TYR A 48 2.68 12.67 17.32
C TYR A 48 2.48 14.19 17.27
N ASN A 49 1.79 14.69 16.25
CA ASN A 49 1.45 16.11 16.11
C ASN A 49 -0.07 16.33 16.23
N SER A 50 -0.50 17.14 17.19
CA SER A 50 -1.92 17.47 17.40
C SER A 50 -2.55 18.25 16.23
N GLU A 51 -1.74 18.83 15.34
CA GLU A 51 -2.23 19.50 14.13
C GLU A 51 -2.53 18.54 12.98
N ALA A 52 -2.14 17.26 13.05
CA ALA A 52 -2.28 16.29 11.96
C ALA A 52 -3.71 16.20 11.40
N ILE A 53 -4.71 16.17 12.29
CA ILE A 53 -6.12 16.12 11.88
C ILE A 53 -6.50 17.41 11.16
N ARG A 54 -6.09 18.56 11.67
CA ARG A 54 -6.37 19.86 11.05
C ARG A 54 -5.74 19.96 9.67
N GLU A 55 -4.49 19.51 9.51
CA GLU A 55 -3.80 19.49 8.22
C GLU A 55 -4.49 18.58 7.19
N GLY A 56 -4.91 17.38 7.59
CA GLY A 56 -5.69 16.49 6.72
C GLY A 56 -7.04 17.09 6.32
N MET A 57 -7.71 17.77 7.26
CA MET A 57 -8.99 18.45 7.00
C MET A 57 -8.85 19.62 6.04
N CYS A 58 -7.71 20.32 6.03
CA CYS A 58 -7.46 21.39 5.04
C CYS A 58 -7.62 20.85 3.62
N PHE A 59 -7.03 19.70 3.28
CA PHE A 59 -7.19 19.10 1.96
C PHE A 59 -8.62 18.65 1.68
N MET A 60 -9.28 18.03 2.66
CA MET A 60 -10.65 17.54 2.52
C MET A 60 -11.68 18.66 2.30
N MET A 61 -11.41 19.85 2.84
CA MET A 61 -12.29 21.02 2.79
C MET A 61 -11.88 22.06 1.74
N ASP A 62 -10.74 21.89 1.08
CA ASP A 62 -10.29 22.81 0.03
C ASP A 62 -11.07 22.63 -1.29
N ARG A 63 -10.78 23.50 -2.26
CA ARG A 63 -11.34 23.52 -3.61
C ARG A 63 -11.04 22.21 -4.33
N GLY A 64 -12.09 21.41 -4.52
CA GLY A 64 -11.96 20.09 -5.15
C GLY A 64 -11.72 18.94 -4.16
N GLY A 65 -11.68 19.24 -2.85
CA GLY A 65 -11.59 18.27 -1.76
C GLY A 65 -12.77 17.29 -1.72
N ASP A 66 -13.91 17.68 -2.32
CA ASP A 66 -15.08 16.82 -2.55
C ASP A 66 -14.77 15.57 -3.39
N ARG A 67 -13.66 15.57 -4.15
CA ARG A 67 -13.18 14.42 -4.96
C ARG A 67 -12.06 13.62 -4.29
N ILE A 68 -11.66 13.96 -3.07
CA ILE A 68 -10.64 13.25 -2.31
C ILE A 68 -11.32 12.11 -1.51
N CYS A 69 -10.85 10.87 -1.71
CA CYS A 69 -11.31 9.71 -0.94
C CYS A 69 -10.53 9.54 0.36
N TYR A 70 -9.24 9.85 0.38
CA TYR A 70 -8.44 9.80 1.60
C TYR A 70 -7.19 10.68 1.52
N VAL A 71 -6.70 11.08 2.69
CA VAL A 71 -5.40 11.73 2.88
C VAL A 71 -4.50 10.77 3.63
N GLN A 72 -3.41 10.32 2.99
CA GLN A 72 -2.42 9.43 3.55
C GLN A 72 -1.27 10.25 4.15
N PHE A 73 -0.91 9.95 5.39
CA PHE A 73 0.28 10.51 6.03
C PHE A 73 1.47 9.55 5.95
N PRO A 74 2.72 10.03 5.92
CA PRO A 74 3.91 9.21 6.05
C PRO A 74 3.91 8.42 7.35
N GLN A 75 4.28 7.14 7.30
CA GLN A 75 4.55 6.36 8.51
C GLN A 75 6.00 6.61 8.92
N ARG A 76 6.20 7.05 10.16
CA ARG A 76 7.52 7.23 10.77
C ARG A 76 7.66 6.30 11.95
N PHE A 77 8.86 5.79 12.16
CA PHE A 77 9.10 4.78 13.17
C PHE A 77 10.11 5.26 14.20
N GLU A 78 9.94 4.81 15.44
CA GLU A 78 10.86 5.02 16.57
C GLU A 78 11.50 3.68 16.98
N GLY A 79 12.58 3.75 17.75
CA GLY A 79 13.31 2.57 18.22
C GLY A 79 14.11 1.86 17.12
N ILE A 80 14.54 2.59 16.09
CA ILE A 80 15.39 2.05 15.03
C ILE A 80 16.85 2.27 15.41
N ASP A 81 17.67 1.24 15.20
CA ASP A 81 19.12 1.30 15.34
C ASP A 81 19.71 2.49 14.56
N PRO A 82 20.64 3.28 15.14
CA PRO A 82 21.24 4.42 14.45
C PRO A 82 21.86 4.11 13.09
N SER A 83 22.29 2.87 12.84
CA SER A 83 22.85 2.46 11.53
C SER A 83 21.79 1.98 10.52
N ASP A 84 20.52 1.91 10.93
CA ASP A 84 19.37 1.38 10.18
C ASP A 84 19.72 0.21 9.26
N ARG A 85 20.38 -0.80 9.82
CA ARG A 85 20.95 -1.92 9.07
C ARG A 85 19.91 -2.64 8.18
N TYR A 86 18.65 -2.64 8.61
CA TYR A 86 17.54 -3.34 7.96
C TYR A 86 16.60 -2.42 7.16
N ALA A 87 16.98 -1.15 6.96
CA ALA A 87 16.20 -0.15 6.23
C ALA A 87 14.74 -0.07 6.73
N ASN A 88 14.55 -0.08 8.05
CA ASN A 88 13.24 -0.06 8.69
C ASN A 88 12.53 1.29 8.53
N HIS A 89 13.26 2.39 8.36
CA HIS A 89 12.63 3.68 8.08
C HIS A 89 11.91 3.71 6.72
N ASN A 90 12.36 2.88 5.76
CA ASN A 90 11.79 2.78 4.41
C ASN A 90 11.62 4.15 3.73
N THR A 91 12.61 5.04 3.89
CA THR A 91 12.55 6.45 3.45
C THR A 91 12.37 6.58 1.95
N VAL A 92 12.99 5.72 1.15
CA VAL A 92 12.81 5.72 -0.32
C VAL A 92 11.33 5.54 -0.70
N PHE A 93 10.62 4.62 -0.05
CA PHE A 93 9.21 4.41 -0.35
C PHE A 93 8.33 5.62 0.04
N PHE A 94 8.52 6.15 1.25
CA PHE A 94 7.67 7.23 1.77
C PHE A 94 8.04 8.62 1.22
N ASP A 95 9.32 8.92 1.02
CA ASP A 95 9.79 10.26 0.66
C ASP A 95 10.12 10.42 -0.82
N VAL A 96 10.32 9.33 -1.56
CA VAL A 96 10.51 9.35 -3.02
C VAL A 96 9.24 8.89 -3.71
N ASN A 97 8.86 7.63 -3.50
CA ASN A 97 7.84 6.97 -4.34
C ASN A 97 6.43 7.52 -4.06
N MET A 98 6.02 7.61 -2.79
CA MET A 98 4.70 8.12 -2.42
C MET A 98 4.48 9.58 -2.83
N ARG A 99 5.52 10.43 -2.71
CA ARG A 99 5.47 11.82 -3.18
C ARG A 99 5.32 11.91 -4.70
N ALA A 100 6.01 11.04 -5.45
CA ALA A 100 5.87 10.99 -6.89
C ALA A 100 4.46 10.56 -7.33
N LEU A 101 3.85 9.59 -6.63
CA LEU A 101 2.47 9.14 -6.90
C LEU A 101 1.41 10.22 -6.61
N ASP A 102 1.70 11.14 -5.68
CA ASP A 102 0.80 12.24 -5.36
C ASP A 102 0.55 13.17 -6.57
N GLY A 103 1.56 13.34 -7.44
CA GLY A 103 1.43 14.08 -8.70
C GLY A 103 0.50 13.45 -9.74
N LEU A 104 0.13 12.17 -9.57
CA LEU A 104 -0.73 11.43 -10.50
C LEU A 104 -2.19 11.47 -10.06
N GLN A 105 -2.65 10.43 -9.36
CA GLN A 105 -4.00 10.32 -8.81
C GLN A 105 -3.97 10.27 -7.27
N GLY A 106 -2.78 10.22 -6.67
CA GLY A 106 -2.56 10.17 -5.24
C GLY A 106 -1.79 8.91 -4.80
N PRO A 107 -1.30 8.90 -3.55
CA PRO A 107 -0.60 7.76 -2.96
C PRO A 107 -1.53 6.55 -2.79
N VAL A 108 -0.96 5.36 -2.65
CA VAL A 108 -1.71 4.17 -2.26
C VAL A 108 -1.97 4.15 -0.74
N TYR A 109 -3.05 3.51 -0.31
CA TYR A 109 -3.34 3.33 1.12
C TYR A 109 -2.46 2.22 1.70
N VAL A 110 -1.80 2.51 2.82
CA VAL A 110 -0.75 1.66 3.45
C VAL A 110 -1.11 1.18 4.87
N GLY A 111 -2.40 1.16 5.22
CA GLY A 111 -2.88 0.42 6.39
C GLY A 111 -3.08 1.22 7.69
N THR A 112 -2.44 2.38 7.86
CA THR A 112 -2.53 3.25 9.05
C THR A 112 -2.25 4.72 8.71
N GLY A 113 -2.66 5.63 9.60
CA GLY A 113 -2.40 7.07 9.45
C GLY A 113 -3.09 7.66 8.24
N CYS A 114 -4.33 7.26 7.96
CA CYS A 114 -5.06 7.67 6.77
C CYS A 114 -6.46 8.20 7.13
N LEU A 115 -6.75 9.42 6.66
CA LEU A 115 -8.03 10.10 6.88
C LEU A 115 -8.94 9.84 5.68
N PHE A 116 -9.92 8.96 5.84
CA PHE A 116 -10.88 8.58 4.80
C PHE A 116 -12.13 9.45 4.78
N ARG A 117 -12.70 9.62 3.58
CA ARG A 117 -14.07 10.06 3.38
C ARG A 117 -15.01 8.85 3.48
N ARG A 118 -16.00 8.93 4.36
CA ARG A 118 -16.94 7.83 4.64
C ARG A 118 -17.70 7.35 3.39
N THR A 119 -18.17 8.27 2.55
CA THR A 119 -18.90 7.91 1.32
C THR A 119 -18.03 7.19 0.29
N ALA A 120 -16.74 7.49 0.24
CA ALA A 120 -15.80 6.76 -0.60
C ALA A 120 -15.61 5.31 -0.09
N LEU A 121 -15.54 5.12 1.24
CA LEU A 121 -15.54 3.79 1.86
C LEU A 121 -16.83 3.01 1.59
N TYR A 122 -17.98 3.68 1.55
CA TYR A 122 -19.23 3.05 1.14
C TYR A 122 -19.28 2.64 -0.33
N GLY A 123 -18.28 3.02 -1.13
CA GLY A 123 -18.14 2.64 -2.54
C GLY A 123 -19.00 3.47 -3.47
N PHE A 124 -19.42 4.68 -3.06
CA PHE A 124 -20.03 5.65 -3.97
C PHE A 124 -18.98 6.22 -4.93
N ASP A 125 -19.43 6.72 -6.07
CA ASP A 125 -18.56 7.39 -7.04
C ASP A 125 -18.24 8.82 -6.59
N PRO A 126 -17.10 9.39 -7.02
CA PRO A 126 -16.79 10.79 -6.72
C PRO A 126 -17.79 11.73 -7.40
N PRO A 127 -18.03 12.92 -6.80
CA PRO A 127 -18.92 13.88 -7.43
C PRO A 127 -18.33 14.31 -8.77
N ARG A 128 -19.19 14.45 -9.78
CA ARG A 128 -18.79 14.81 -11.15
C ARG A 128 -17.89 13.79 -11.83
N SER A 129 -18.06 12.50 -11.53
CA SER A 129 -17.30 11.40 -12.16
C SER A 129 -17.41 11.33 -13.69
N LYS A 130 -18.53 11.83 -14.27
CA LYS A 130 -18.79 11.85 -15.72
C LYS A 130 -18.12 13.00 -16.49
N ASP A 131 -17.55 14.00 -15.82
CA ASP A 131 -16.96 15.18 -16.49
C ASP A 131 -15.60 14.85 -17.16
N HIS A 132 -15.03 13.67 -16.92
CA HIS A 132 -13.85 13.19 -17.63
C HIS A 132 -14.25 12.57 -18.98
N SER A 133 -14.55 13.42 -19.97
CA SER A 133 -14.54 12.96 -21.36
C SER A 133 -13.08 12.63 -21.72
N GLY A 134 -12.82 11.37 -22.06
CA GLY A 134 -11.52 10.95 -22.57
C GLY A 134 -11.11 11.78 -23.79
N CYS A 135 -9.80 11.86 -24.00
CA CYS A 135 -9.11 12.60 -25.07
C CYS A 135 -9.65 12.34 -26.51
N CYS A 136 -10.51 11.32 -26.71
CA CYS A 136 -11.06 10.95 -28.01
C CYS A 136 -12.48 11.49 -28.31
N SER A 137 -13.06 12.39 -27.51
CA SER A 137 -14.42 12.91 -27.78
C SER A 137 -14.48 14.01 -28.86
N CYS A 138 -13.35 14.46 -29.41
CA CYS A 138 -13.33 15.49 -30.46
C CYS A 138 -13.87 15.01 -31.83
N CYS A 139 -14.10 13.70 -32.02
CA CYS A 139 -14.56 13.16 -33.31
C CYS A 139 -16.05 12.79 -33.37
N PHE A 140 -16.79 12.81 -32.26
CA PHE A 140 -18.23 12.52 -32.26
C PHE A 140 -18.98 13.48 -31.33
N ALA A 141 -19.54 14.54 -31.92
CA ALA A 141 -20.42 15.46 -31.23
C ALA A 141 -21.72 14.76 -30.80
N ARG A 142 -21.79 14.29 -29.54
CA ARG A 142 -23.07 13.93 -28.92
C ARG A 142 -23.75 15.22 -28.48
N ARG A 143 -24.87 15.52 -29.14
CA ARG A 143 -25.75 16.67 -28.89
C ARG A 143 -26.31 16.57 -27.46
N ASN A 144 -25.82 17.40 -26.53
CA ASN A 144 -26.42 17.51 -25.20
C ASN A 144 -27.75 18.27 -25.31
N LYS A 145 -28.85 17.60 -24.93
CA LYS A 145 -30.15 18.24 -24.70
C LYS A 145 -30.08 18.91 -23.32
N SER A 146 -30.22 20.24 -23.29
CA SER A 146 -30.40 20.97 -22.05
C SER A 146 -31.80 20.69 -21.50
N THR A 147 -31.90 20.01 -20.36
CA THR A 147 -33.14 19.93 -19.58
C THR A 147 -32.98 20.77 -18.32
N SER A 148 -33.81 21.80 -18.22
CA SER A 148 -33.98 22.69 -17.07
C SER A 148 -34.22 21.89 -15.79
N VAL A 149 -33.37 22.09 -14.79
CA VAL A 149 -33.54 21.52 -13.45
C VAL A 149 -34.62 22.32 -12.72
N ASN A 150 -35.83 21.78 -12.67
CA ASN A 150 -36.86 22.23 -11.75
C ASN A 150 -36.50 21.80 -10.31
N SER A 151 -36.83 22.69 -9.38
CA SER A 151 -36.65 22.62 -7.93
C SER A 151 -37.20 21.33 -7.30
N ALA A 152 -36.31 20.54 -6.70
CA ALA A 152 -36.63 19.47 -5.74
C ALA A 152 -35.68 19.59 -4.53
N PRO A 153 -36.12 19.22 -3.31
CA PRO A 153 -35.39 19.49 -2.07
C PRO A 153 -34.00 18.82 -2.03
N GLU A 154 -33.01 19.54 -1.49
CA GLU A 154 -31.58 19.23 -1.56
C GLU A 154 -31.16 17.90 -0.89
N GLU A 155 -31.98 17.36 0.01
CA GLU A 155 -31.72 16.13 0.78
C GLU A 155 -31.64 14.86 -0.08
N HIS A 156 -32.35 14.80 -1.22
CA HIS A 156 -32.38 13.61 -2.08
C HIS A 156 -31.27 13.55 -3.13
N ARG A 157 -30.39 14.57 -3.20
CA ARG A 157 -29.35 14.64 -4.24
C ARG A 157 -28.16 13.70 -3.96
N ALA A 158 -27.91 13.36 -2.69
CA ALA A 158 -26.86 12.44 -2.25
C ALA A 158 -27.08 10.99 -2.73
N LEU A 159 -28.36 10.59 -2.88
CA LEU A 159 -28.76 9.24 -3.32
C LEU A 159 -28.52 8.98 -4.82
N ARG A 160 -28.20 10.01 -5.62
CA ARG A 160 -27.94 9.89 -7.07
C ARG A 160 -26.45 9.75 -7.43
N MET A 161 -25.57 9.54 -6.45
CA MET A 161 -24.13 9.31 -6.64
C MET A 161 -23.80 7.86 -7.05
N GLY A 162 -24.55 7.36 -8.02
CA GLY A 162 -24.38 6.06 -8.65
C GLY A 162 -25.11 6.10 -10.00
N ASP A 163 -24.36 5.94 -11.08
CA ASP A 163 -24.93 5.93 -12.42
C ASP A 163 -25.59 4.58 -12.70
N THR A 164 -26.83 4.42 -12.24
CA THR A 164 -27.87 3.74 -13.00
C THR A 164 -28.93 4.79 -13.31
N ASP A 165 -28.74 5.50 -14.43
CA ASP A 165 -29.83 6.24 -15.06
C ASP A 165 -31.05 5.30 -15.15
N ASN A 166 -32.09 5.57 -14.34
CA ASN A 166 -33.37 4.84 -14.21
C ASN A 166 -33.48 3.70 -13.18
N GLU A 167 -32.74 3.68 -12.07
CA GLU A 167 -33.21 2.92 -10.90
C GLU A 167 -33.84 3.89 -9.90
N GLU A 168 -35.18 3.94 -9.93
CA GLU A 168 -35.96 4.35 -8.76
C GLU A 168 -35.36 3.69 -7.52
N MET A 169 -35.26 4.47 -6.44
CA MET A 169 -34.77 4.09 -5.12
C MET A 169 -35.42 2.78 -4.66
N ASN A 170 -34.86 1.64 -5.07
CA ASN A 170 -35.42 0.35 -4.76
C ASN A 170 -34.84 -0.05 -3.40
N PRO A 171 -35.62 -0.01 -2.32
CA PRO A 171 -35.13 -0.28 -0.96
C PRO A 171 -34.48 -1.67 -0.86
N SER A 172 -34.86 -2.60 -1.76
CA SER A 172 -34.24 -3.91 -1.89
C SER A 172 -32.76 -3.87 -2.30
N LEU A 173 -32.34 -2.92 -3.15
CA LEU A 173 -30.94 -2.77 -3.57
C LEU A 173 -30.07 -2.18 -2.44
N PHE A 174 -30.62 -1.22 -1.68
CA PHE A 174 -29.93 -0.66 -0.51
C PHE A 174 -29.79 -1.68 0.61
N SER A 175 -30.85 -2.45 0.88
CA SER A 175 -30.83 -3.56 1.83
C SER A 175 -29.77 -4.61 1.45
N LYS A 176 -29.70 -4.98 0.16
CA LYS A 176 -28.64 -5.87 -0.34
C LYS A 176 -27.23 -5.30 -0.18
N ARG A 177 -27.06 -3.98 -0.32
CA ARG A 177 -25.74 -3.34 -0.28
C ARG A 177 -25.24 -3.11 1.15
N PHE A 178 -26.09 -2.55 2.01
CA PHE A 178 -25.70 -2.07 3.35
C PHE A 178 -26.27 -2.91 4.50
N GLY A 179 -27.22 -3.80 4.23
CA GLY A 179 -27.97 -4.56 5.22
C GLY A 179 -29.33 -3.92 5.54
N ASN A 180 -30.08 -4.54 6.46
CA ASN A 180 -31.49 -4.22 6.72
C ASN A 180 -31.70 -3.08 7.75
N SER A 181 -30.64 -2.47 8.26
CA SER A 181 -30.73 -1.39 9.25
C SER A 181 -31.20 -0.08 8.59
N SER A 182 -32.39 0.41 8.94
CA SER A 182 -32.87 1.72 8.49
C SER A 182 -32.00 2.85 9.02
N PHE A 183 -31.59 2.78 10.30
CA PHE A 183 -30.69 3.75 10.92
C PHE A 183 -29.39 3.90 10.12
N LEU A 184 -28.80 2.79 9.68
CA LEU A 184 -27.60 2.84 8.86
C LEU A 184 -27.87 3.47 7.48
N VAL A 185 -28.94 3.08 6.80
CA VAL A 185 -29.26 3.59 5.46
C VAL A 185 -29.57 5.10 5.50
N ASP A 186 -30.35 5.55 6.48
CA ASP A 186 -30.74 6.95 6.66
C ASP A 186 -29.54 7.84 7.07
N SER A 187 -28.53 7.26 7.72
CA SER A 187 -27.30 7.97 8.08
C SER A 187 -26.43 8.36 6.87
N ILE A 188 -26.53 7.62 5.74
CA ILE A 188 -25.65 7.80 4.58
C ILE A 188 -25.78 9.18 3.92
N PRO A 189 -26.98 9.66 3.52
CA PRO A 189 -27.12 10.98 2.91
C PRO A 189 -26.69 12.11 3.84
N VAL A 190 -26.91 11.94 5.16
CA VAL A 190 -26.45 12.89 6.17
C VAL A 190 -24.93 12.99 6.18
N ALA A 191 -24.22 11.86 6.21
CA ALA A 191 -22.75 11.88 6.18
C ALA A 191 -22.18 12.44 4.87
N GLU A 192 -22.84 12.19 3.74
CA GLU A 192 -22.45 12.77 2.45
C GLU A 192 -22.52 14.29 2.50
N PHE A 193 -23.66 14.84 2.93
CA PHE A 193 -23.85 16.27 3.06
C PHE A 193 -22.86 16.90 4.04
N GLN A 194 -22.66 16.27 5.21
CA GLN A 194 -21.72 16.75 6.24
C GLN A 194 -20.27 16.77 5.75
N GLY A 195 -19.91 15.84 4.87
CA GLY A 195 -18.57 15.74 4.30
C GLY A 195 -18.26 16.73 3.18
N ARG A 196 -19.25 17.51 2.69
CA ARG A 196 -19.01 18.48 1.62
C ARG A 196 -18.16 19.66 2.13
N PRO A 197 -17.24 20.21 1.29
CA PRO A 197 -16.57 21.47 1.55
C PRO A 197 -17.55 22.62 1.77
N LEU A 198 -17.09 23.74 2.34
CA LEU A 198 -17.92 24.94 2.48
C LEU A 198 -18.16 25.58 1.10
N ALA A 199 -19.40 26.00 0.83
CA ALA A 199 -19.76 26.75 -0.37
C ALA A 199 -19.44 28.25 -0.20
N ASP A 200 -18.22 28.56 0.25
CA ASP A 200 -17.73 29.91 0.52
C ASP A 200 -16.98 30.54 -0.66
N HIS A 201 -16.65 29.74 -1.68
CA HIS A 201 -15.91 30.18 -2.85
C HIS A 201 -16.53 29.65 -4.16
N PRO A 202 -16.61 30.45 -5.25
CA PRO A 202 -17.25 30.03 -6.51
C PRO A 202 -16.67 28.77 -7.17
N ALA A 203 -15.40 28.46 -6.89
CA ALA A 203 -14.75 27.24 -7.38
C ALA A 203 -15.26 25.95 -6.71
N VAL A 204 -15.92 26.05 -5.54
CA VAL A 204 -16.53 24.91 -4.85
C VAL A 204 -17.88 24.61 -5.49
N LYS A 205 -17.89 23.64 -6.41
CA LYS A 205 -19.11 23.25 -7.15
C LYS A 205 -20.06 22.34 -6.36
N ASN A 206 -19.54 21.61 -5.38
CA ASN A 206 -20.31 20.68 -4.54
C ASN A 206 -20.03 20.98 -3.06
N GLY A 207 -20.48 22.15 -2.61
CA GLY A 207 -20.30 22.62 -1.24
C GLY A 207 -21.60 22.58 -0.44
N ARG A 208 -21.47 22.69 0.89
CA ARG A 208 -22.57 22.92 1.82
C ARG A 208 -22.57 24.36 2.32
N PRO A 209 -23.73 24.93 2.69
CA PRO A 209 -23.80 26.29 3.19
C PRO A 209 -23.00 26.44 4.51
N PRO A 210 -22.34 27.59 4.73
CA PRO A 210 -21.74 27.92 6.02
C PRO A 210 -22.77 27.86 7.15
N GLY A 211 -22.37 27.40 8.34
CA GLY A 211 -23.26 27.29 9.49
C GLY A 211 -24.13 26.03 9.52
N ALA A 212 -24.19 25.22 8.46
CA ALA A 212 -25.08 24.05 8.40
C ALA A 212 -24.82 22.97 9.48
N LEU A 213 -23.64 22.95 10.10
CA LEU A 213 -23.25 21.97 11.13
C LEU A 213 -22.89 22.61 12.47
N THR A 214 -23.51 23.74 12.81
CA THR A 214 -23.35 24.37 14.13
C THR A 214 -24.29 23.80 15.18
N ILE A 215 -25.24 22.95 14.77
CA ILE A 215 -26.21 22.34 15.68
C ILE A 215 -25.49 21.32 16.57
N PRO A 216 -25.68 21.37 17.91
CA PRO A 216 -25.15 20.36 18.81
C PRO A 216 -25.63 18.96 18.43
N ARG A 217 -24.75 17.98 18.56
CA ARG A 217 -25.12 16.58 18.32
C ARG A 217 -26.04 16.09 19.43
N GLU A 218 -27.07 15.34 19.04
CA GLU A 218 -27.97 14.67 19.97
C GLU A 218 -27.23 13.61 20.80
N LEU A 219 -27.65 13.45 22.05
CA LEU A 219 -27.11 12.42 22.93
C LEU A 219 -27.56 11.04 22.45
N LEU A 220 -26.73 10.03 22.69
CA LEU A 220 -27.06 8.65 22.36
C LEU A 220 -28.22 8.16 23.24
N ASP A 221 -29.27 7.65 22.62
CA ASP A 221 -30.38 6.99 23.29
C ASP A 221 -30.21 5.45 23.28
N ALA A 222 -31.01 4.77 24.10
CA ALA A 222 -30.95 3.31 24.20
C ALA A 222 -31.25 2.60 22.87
N SER A 223 -32.14 3.17 22.05
CA SER A 223 -32.48 2.69 20.70
C SER A 223 -31.26 2.69 19.78
N THR A 224 -30.55 3.82 19.70
CA THR A 224 -29.36 3.96 18.85
C THR A 224 -28.26 2.98 19.27
N VAL A 225 -28.08 2.78 20.59
CA VAL A 225 -27.10 1.80 21.09
C VAL A 225 -27.53 0.37 20.78
N ALA A 226 -28.81 0.02 20.95
CA ALA A 226 -29.32 -1.31 20.61
C ALA A 226 -29.15 -1.62 19.11
N GLU A 227 -29.42 -0.64 18.24
CA GLU A 227 -29.23 -0.79 16.80
C GLU A 227 -27.74 -0.86 16.43
N ALA A 228 -26.88 -0.08 17.10
CA ALA A 228 -25.43 -0.17 16.92
C ALA A 228 -24.89 -1.57 17.29
N ILE A 229 -25.47 -2.24 18.29
CA ILE A 229 -25.16 -3.64 18.66
C ILE A 229 -25.66 -4.60 17.57
N SER A 230 -26.86 -4.38 17.03
CA SER A 230 -27.43 -5.20 15.96
C SER A 230 -26.54 -5.22 14.71
N VAL A 231 -26.03 -4.06 14.27
CA VAL A 231 -25.22 -3.97 13.04
C VAL A 231 -23.80 -4.54 13.14
N ILE A 232 -23.32 -4.86 14.35
CA ILE A 232 -22.00 -5.48 14.56
C ILE A 232 -22.08 -6.98 14.88
N SER A 233 -23.29 -7.56 14.81
CA SER A 233 -23.50 -8.99 14.95
C SER A 233 -22.76 -9.79 13.86
N CYS A 234 -22.44 -11.05 14.17
CA CYS A 234 -21.62 -11.88 13.28
C CYS A 234 -22.32 -12.27 11.96
N TRP A 235 -23.65 -12.21 11.90
CA TRP A 235 -24.46 -12.53 10.72
C TRP A 235 -24.87 -11.29 9.92
N TYR A 236 -24.62 -10.06 10.40
CA TYR A 236 -25.12 -8.84 9.75
C TYR A 236 -24.66 -8.72 8.29
N GLU A 237 -23.45 -9.21 8.01
CA GLU A 237 -22.82 -9.11 6.70
C GLU A 237 -23.32 -10.20 5.73
N ASP A 238 -24.12 -11.16 6.20
CA ASP A 238 -24.62 -12.27 5.39
C ASP A 238 -25.52 -11.74 4.26
N LYS A 239 -25.20 -12.16 3.02
CA LYS A 239 -25.90 -11.74 1.80
C LYS A 239 -25.85 -10.23 1.53
N THR A 240 -24.98 -9.50 2.22
CA THR A 240 -24.71 -8.08 1.94
C THR A 240 -23.49 -7.89 1.02
N GLU A 241 -23.26 -6.66 0.56
CA GLU A 241 -22.06 -6.32 -0.21
C GLU A 241 -20.88 -5.81 0.66
N TRP A 242 -20.98 -5.90 1.99
CA TRP A 242 -19.88 -5.57 2.91
C TRP A 242 -18.66 -6.46 2.65
N GLY A 243 -17.47 -5.84 2.65
CA GLY A 243 -16.21 -6.52 2.32
C GLY A 243 -16.01 -6.83 0.84
N ASN A 244 -17.10 -6.94 0.07
CA ASN A 244 -17.05 -7.23 -1.36
C ASN A 244 -17.05 -5.97 -2.22
N ARG A 245 -17.88 -4.97 -1.92
CA ARG A 245 -17.94 -3.69 -2.64
C ARG A 245 -17.93 -2.48 -1.71
N VAL A 246 -18.35 -2.67 -0.46
CA VAL A 246 -18.51 -1.66 0.59
C VAL A 246 -17.49 -1.91 1.70
N GLY A 247 -16.84 -0.84 2.17
CA GLY A 247 -15.86 -0.89 3.25
C GLY A 247 -14.47 -1.37 2.82
N TRP A 248 -13.70 -1.86 3.78
CA TRP A 248 -12.43 -2.56 3.55
C TRP A 248 -12.65 -3.92 2.93
N ILE A 249 -11.80 -4.27 1.98
CA ILE A 249 -12.01 -5.46 1.13
C ILE A 249 -11.60 -6.75 1.82
N TYR A 250 -12.44 -7.78 1.73
CA TYR A 250 -12.18 -9.11 2.30
C TYR A 250 -11.39 -10.01 1.34
N GLY A 251 -10.83 -11.08 1.89
CA GLY A 251 -10.19 -12.15 1.11
C GLY A 251 -8.81 -11.81 0.53
N SER A 252 -8.19 -10.69 0.92
CA SER A 252 -6.82 -10.34 0.57
C SER A 252 -5.97 -10.13 1.82
N VAL A 253 -4.71 -10.61 1.79
CA VAL A 253 -3.75 -10.38 2.89
C VAL A 253 -3.33 -8.90 2.98
N THR A 254 -3.41 -8.16 1.87
CA THR A 254 -3.11 -6.73 1.73
C THR A 254 -4.40 -5.98 1.41
N GLU A 255 -5.35 -5.99 2.35
CA GLU A 255 -6.64 -5.35 2.16
C GLU A 255 -6.50 -3.84 1.97
N ASP A 256 -5.44 -3.26 2.50
CA ASP A 256 -5.10 -1.85 2.42
C ASP A 256 -4.91 -1.38 0.97
N VAL A 257 -3.95 -1.95 0.26
CA VAL A 257 -3.65 -1.60 -1.13
C VAL A 257 -4.88 -1.84 -2.02
N VAL A 258 -5.60 -2.94 -1.81
CA VAL A 258 -6.81 -3.28 -2.58
C VAL A 258 -7.94 -2.28 -2.34
N THR A 259 -8.15 -1.86 -1.09
CA THR A 259 -9.18 -0.88 -0.75
C THR A 259 -8.88 0.47 -1.42
N GLY A 260 -7.62 0.92 -1.36
CA GLY A 260 -7.16 2.12 -2.05
C GLY A 260 -7.33 2.04 -3.58
N TYR A 261 -6.89 0.91 -4.17
CA TYR A 261 -7.04 0.64 -5.61
C TYR A 261 -8.49 0.75 -6.06
N ARG A 262 -9.44 0.17 -5.32
CA ARG A 262 -10.86 0.20 -5.70
C ARG A 262 -11.49 1.59 -5.62
N MET A 263 -11.02 2.45 -4.72
CA MET A 263 -11.45 3.85 -4.68
C MET A 263 -10.91 4.60 -5.91
N HIS A 264 -9.61 4.47 -6.21
CA HIS A 264 -9.01 5.08 -7.39
C HIS A 264 -9.61 4.57 -8.70
N ASN A 265 -9.97 3.27 -8.76
CA ASN A 265 -10.59 2.66 -9.93
C ASN A 265 -12.00 3.21 -10.22
N ARG A 266 -12.68 3.76 -9.21
CA ARG A 266 -13.96 4.49 -9.37
C ARG A 266 -13.76 5.94 -9.82
N GLY A 267 -12.53 6.45 -9.79
CA GLY A 267 -12.17 7.82 -10.17
C GLY A 267 -11.87 8.76 -9.00
N TRP A 268 -11.86 8.25 -7.76
CA TRP A 268 -11.46 9.07 -6.61
C TRP A 268 -9.97 9.43 -6.64
N LYS A 269 -9.61 10.52 -5.98
CA LYS A 269 -8.21 10.94 -5.77
C LYS A 269 -7.81 10.77 -4.32
N SER A 270 -6.55 10.50 -4.05
CA SER A 270 -5.98 10.63 -2.70
C SER A 270 -4.92 11.73 -2.67
N ILE A 271 -4.54 12.14 -1.47
CA ILE A 271 -3.47 13.13 -1.24
C ILE A 271 -2.44 12.55 -0.28
N TYR A 272 -1.16 12.83 -0.53
CA TYR A 272 -0.06 12.55 0.39
C TYR A 272 0.30 13.78 1.20
N CYS A 273 -0.02 13.78 2.51
CA CYS A 273 0.20 14.93 3.38
C CYS A 273 1.50 14.77 4.17
N VAL A 274 2.57 15.40 3.67
CA VAL A 274 3.85 15.50 4.39
C VAL A 274 3.84 16.74 5.26
N THR A 275 3.86 16.53 6.57
CA THR A 275 3.80 17.57 7.59
C THR A 275 5.20 17.96 8.05
N LYS A 276 5.42 19.21 8.50
CA LYS A 276 6.75 19.67 8.96
C LYS A 276 7.26 18.88 10.17
N ARG A 277 6.36 18.58 11.11
CA ARG A 277 6.57 17.63 12.21
C ARG A 277 5.83 16.36 11.86
N ASP A 278 6.39 15.20 12.15
CA ASP A 278 5.75 13.92 11.88
C ASP A 278 4.32 13.90 12.44
N ALA A 279 3.33 13.58 11.59
CA ALA A 279 1.94 13.52 12.03
C ALA A 279 1.70 12.30 12.94
N PHE A 280 2.27 11.16 12.54
CA PHE A 280 2.11 9.88 13.21
C PHE A 280 3.47 9.21 13.37
N ARG A 281 3.67 8.56 14.52
CA ARG A 281 4.83 7.73 14.78
C ARG A 281 4.39 6.35 15.25
N GLY A 282 5.19 5.34 14.96
CA GLY A 282 4.93 3.98 15.43
C GLY A 282 6.20 3.20 15.75
N THR A 283 6.04 1.97 16.23
CA THR A 283 7.17 1.11 16.60
C THR A 283 7.58 0.18 15.45
N ALA A 284 8.87 0.20 15.11
CA ALA A 284 9.42 -0.67 14.06
C ALA A 284 9.63 -2.12 14.55
N PRO A 285 9.67 -3.11 13.63
CA PRO A 285 10.16 -4.44 13.95
C PRO A 285 11.62 -4.41 14.40
N ILE A 286 11.92 -5.15 15.47
CA ILE A 286 13.21 -5.10 16.17
C ILE A 286 14.27 -5.99 15.49
N ASN A 287 13.90 -7.15 14.93
CA ASN A 287 14.85 -8.10 14.34
C ASN A 287 14.62 -8.37 12.84
N LEU A 288 15.66 -8.89 12.16
CA LEU A 288 15.62 -9.21 10.72
C LEU A 288 14.53 -10.22 10.37
N THR A 289 14.30 -11.19 11.24
CA THR A 289 13.39 -12.31 10.97
C THR A 289 11.95 -11.82 10.90
N ASP A 290 11.53 -11.00 11.85
CA ASP A 290 10.21 -10.38 11.86
C ASP A 290 10.05 -9.46 10.65
N ARG A 291 11.11 -8.73 10.28
CA ARG A 291 11.13 -7.88 9.08
C ARG A 291 10.98 -8.70 7.79
N LEU A 292 11.66 -9.84 7.66
CA LEU A 292 11.51 -10.76 6.51
C LEU A 292 10.10 -11.36 6.44
N HIS A 293 9.52 -11.76 7.57
CA HIS A 293 8.14 -12.25 7.61
C HIS A 293 7.11 -11.15 7.27
N GLN A 294 7.39 -9.90 7.64
CA GLN A 294 6.58 -8.75 7.23
C GLN A 294 6.64 -8.54 5.71
N VAL A 295 7.83 -8.54 5.12
CA VAL A 295 8.00 -8.39 3.67
C VAL A 295 7.40 -9.58 2.91
N LEU A 296 7.49 -10.79 3.45
CA LEU A 296 6.84 -11.98 2.90
C LEU A 296 5.33 -11.77 2.80
N ARG A 297 4.68 -11.26 3.85
CA ARG A 297 3.24 -10.92 3.80
C ARG A 297 2.89 -9.95 2.68
N TRP A 298 3.67 -8.86 2.57
CA TRP A 298 3.44 -7.84 1.55
C TRP A 298 3.60 -8.41 0.13
N ALA A 299 4.64 -9.21 -0.08
CA ALA A 299 4.87 -9.87 -1.36
C ALA A 299 3.77 -10.89 -1.69
N THR A 300 3.33 -11.70 -0.71
CA THR A 300 2.24 -12.65 -0.91
C THR A 300 0.94 -11.95 -1.27
N GLY A 301 0.57 -10.89 -0.54
CA GLY A 301 -0.62 -10.09 -0.87
C GLY A 301 -0.52 -9.45 -2.26
N SER A 302 0.65 -8.98 -2.65
CA SER A 302 0.89 -8.41 -3.99
C SER A 302 0.72 -9.45 -5.11
N VAL A 303 1.21 -10.68 -4.91
CA VAL A 303 1.00 -11.80 -5.84
C VAL A 303 -0.48 -12.19 -5.90
N GLU A 304 -1.19 -12.21 -4.77
CA GLU A 304 -2.64 -12.44 -4.75
C GLU A 304 -3.40 -11.35 -5.53
N ILE A 305 -3.04 -10.07 -5.35
CA ILE A 305 -3.63 -8.96 -6.11
C ILE A 305 -3.44 -9.19 -7.60
N PHE A 306 -2.25 -9.57 -8.03
CA PHE A 306 -1.93 -9.82 -9.44
C PHE A 306 -2.81 -10.92 -10.07
N PHE A 307 -3.07 -12.01 -9.35
CA PHE A 307 -3.94 -13.08 -9.84
C PHE A 307 -5.44 -12.85 -9.57
N SER A 308 -5.80 -11.81 -8.83
CA SER A 308 -7.19 -11.47 -8.51
C SER A 308 -7.87 -10.62 -9.59
N ARG A 309 -9.19 -10.45 -9.46
CA ARG A 309 -9.96 -9.47 -10.26
C ARG A 309 -9.55 -8.01 -10.05
N ASN A 310 -8.79 -7.72 -8.99
CA ASN A 310 -8.29 -6.38 -8.69
C ASN A 310 -6.94 -6.08 -9.39
N ASN A 311 -6.53 -6.86 -10.39
CA ASN A 311 -5.34 -6.57 -11.18
C ASN A 311 -5.49 -5.24 -11.93
N ALA A 312 -4.45 -4.40 -11.87
CA ALA A 312 -4.39 -3.11 -12.53
C ALA A 312 -4.56 -3.16 -14.06
N LEU A 313 -4.24 -4.29 -14.71
CA LEU A 313 -4.49 -4.49 -16.14
C LEU A 313 -5.99 -4.40 -16.49
N LEU A 314 -6.85 -4.80 -15.54
CA LEU A 314 -8.31 -4.77 -15.66
C LEU A 314 -8.92 -3.47 -15.11
N ALA A 315 -8.09 -2.47 -14.81
CA ALA A 315 -8.57 -1.18 -14.29
C ALA A 315 -9.46 -0.46 -15.29
N SER A 316 -10.43 0.28 -14.76
CA SER A 316 -11.37 1.09 -15.53
C SER A 316 -10.65 2.26 -16.22
N PRO A 317 -11.27 2.85 -17.26
CA PRO A 317 -10.76 4.06 -17.90
C PRO A 317 -10.72 5.29 -16.97
N ARG A 318 -11.38 5.24 -15.81
CA ARG A 318 -11.39 6.34 -14.83
C ARG A 318 -10.07 6.45 -14.07
N MET A 319 -9.27 5.38 -14.04
CA MET A 319 -7.92 5.39 -13.48
C MET A 319 -6.92 5.90 -14.53
N LYS A 320 -6.09 6.87 -14.16
CA LYS A 320 -5.06 7.42 -15.05
C LYS A 320 -4.07 6.34 -15.49
N LEU A 321 -3.57 6.43 -16.73
CA LEU A 321 -2.63 5.42 -17.28
C LEU A 321 -1.38 5.24 -16.41
N LEU A 322 -0.74 6.33 -15.99
CA LEU A 322 0.44 6.24 -15.12
C LEU A 322 0.11 5.68 -13.73
N GLN A 323 -1.08 5.99 -13.19
CA GLN A 323 -1.54 5.38 -11.93
C GLN A 323 -1.76 3.87 -12.09
N ARG A 324 -2.28 3.45 -13.25
CA ARG A 324 -2.44 2.04 -13.60
C ARG A 324 -1.09 1.31 -13.66
N VAL A 325 -0.08 1.94 -14.27
CA VAL A 325 1.29 1.40 -14.29
C VAL A 325 1.86 1.32 -12.88
N ALA A 326 1.63 2.33 -12.02
CA ALA A 326 2.07 2.30 -10.63
C ALA A 326 1.45 1.13 -9.85
N TYR A 327 0.13 0.92 -9.94
CA TYR A 327 -0.53 -0.23 -9.31
C TYR A 327 -0.10 -1.57 -9.91
N LEU A 328 0.19 -1.61 -11.21
CA LEU A 328 0.73 -2.80 -11.85
C LEU A 328 2.12 -3.14 -11.30
N ASN A 329 2.96 -2.14 -11.08
CA ASN A 329 4.27 -2.32 -10.45
C ASN A 329 4.14 -2.90 -9.03
N VAL A 330 3.15 -2.45 -8.25
CA VAL A 330 2.85 -3.02 -6.92
C VAL A 330 2.45 -4.50 -7.00
N GLY A 331 1.75 -4.94 -8.04
CA GLY A 331 1.43 -6.36 -8.23
C GLY A 331 2.60 -7.20 -8.76
N ILE A 332 3.47 -6.62 -9.60
CA ILE A 332 4.52 -7.35 -10.33
C ILE A 332 5.85 -7.40 -9.58
N TYR A 333 6.15 -6.47 -8.67
CA TYR A 333 7.47 -6.39 -8.05
C TYR A 333 7.98 -7.70 -7.42
N PRO A 334 7.16 -8.60 -6.82
CA PRO A 334 7.69 -9.83 -6.25
C PRO A 334 8.26 -10.76 -7.33
N PHE A 335 7.71 -10.75 -8.54
CA PHE A 335 8.13 -11.63 -9.64
C PHE A 335 9.54 -11.31 -10.16
N THR A 336 10.07 -10.11 -9.88
CA THR A 336 11.46 -9.77 -10.22
C THR A 336 12.46 -10.67 -9.48
N SER A 337 12.06 -11.25 -8.33
CA SER A 337 12.88 -12.19 -7.55
C SER A 337 13.39 -13.39 -8.35
N LEU A 338 12.57 -13.93 -9.27
CA LEU A 338 12.95 -15.08 -10.11
C LEU A 338 14.17 -14.76 -10.97
N PHE A 339 14.16 -13.58 -11.59
CA PHE A 339 15.27 -13.10 -12.41
C PHE A 339 16.46 -12.68 -11.55
N LEU A 340 16.20 -12.09 -10.38
CA LEU A 340 17.23 -11.63 -9.46
C LEU A 340 18.07 -12.79 -8.91
N ILE A 341 17.45 -13.93 -8.60
CA ILE A 341 18.20 -15.12 -8.15
C ILE A 341 19.12 -15.63 -9.23
N VAL A 342 18.64 -15.76 -10.46
CA VAL A 342 19.48 -16.15 -11.60
C VAL A 342 20.64 -15.17 -11.74
N TYR A 343 20.36 -13.87 -11.70
CA TYR A 343 21.37 -12.81 -11.76
C TYR A 343 22.45 -12.94 -10.67
N CYS A 344 22.07 -13.23 -9.43
CA CYS A 344 23.01 -13.39 -8.32
C CYS A 344 23.90 -14.64 -8.43
N PHE A 345 23.47 -15.67 -9.17
CA PHE A 345 24.27 -16.88 -9.43
C PHE A 345 25.12 -16.79 -10.71
N LEU A 346 24.80 -15.89 -11.65
CA LEU A 346 25.54 -15.74 -12.90
C LEU A 346 27.05 -15.47 -12.70
N PRO A 347 27.50 -14.58 -11.78
CA PRO A 347 28.92 -14.36 -11.53
C PRO A 347 29.64 -15.62 -11.03
N ALA A 348 29.00 -16.36 -10.12
CA ALA A 348 29.54 -17.62 -9.60
C ALA A 348 29.67 -18.67 -10.71
N LEU A 349 28.66 -18.81 -11.57
CA LEU A 349 28.70 -19.72 -12.72
C LEU A 349 29.82 -19.35 -13.70
N SER A 350 30.03 -18.06 -13.95
CA SER A 350 31.13 -17.58 -14.80
C SER A 350 32.49 -17.94 -14.21
N LEU A 351 32.67 -17.73 -12.90
CA LEU A 351 33.90 -18.07 -12.19
C LEU A 351 34.15 -19.59 -12.15
N PHE A 352 33.12 -20.42 -11.91
CA PHE A 352 33.27 -21.88 -11.94
C PHE A 352 33.57 -22.43 -13.33
N SER A 353 32.79 -22.03 -14.34
CA SER A 353 32.97 -22.53 -15.72
C SER A 353 34.22 -22.00 -16.40
N GLY A 354 34.69 -20.81 -16.01
CA GLY A 354 35.79 -20.12 -16.69
C GLY A 354 35.39 -19.50 -18.02
N GLN A 355 34.11 -19.58 -18.37
CA GLN A 355 33.53 -18.84 -19.47
C GLN A 355 33.06 -17.48 -18.94
N PHE A 356 33.61 -16.42 -19.51
CA PHE A 356 33.12 -15.08 -19.23
C PHE A 356 31.79 -14.88 -19.97
N ILE A 357 30.80 -14.32 -19.28
CA ILE A 357 29.42 -14.15 -19.80
C ILE A 357 29.44 -13.32 -21.10
N VAL A 358 30.38 -12.38 -21.21
CA VAL A 358 30.57 -11.55 -22.39
C VAL A 358 31.71 -12.12 -23.24
N GLN A 359 31.47 -12.35 -24.53
CA GLN A 359 32.47 -12.97 -25.42
C GLN A 359 33.71 -12.10 -25.67
N SER A 360 33.55 -10.77 -25.73
CA SER A 360 34.66 -9.84 -25.96
C SER A 360 34.47 -8.50 -25.22
N LEU A 361 35.55 -8.00 -24.63
CA LEU A 361 35.61 -6.66 -24.00
C LEU A 361 36.03 -5.62 -25.04
N ASN A 362 35.20 -5.46 -26.08
CA ASN A 362 35.47 -4.47 -27.12
C ASN A 362 35.31 -3.04 -26.57
N VAL A 363 36.00 -2.07 -27.18
CA VAL A 363 35.91 -0.65 -26.80
C VAL A 363 34.45 -0.20 -26.78
N THR A 364 33.67 -0.56 -27.80
CA THR A 364 32.23 -0.24 -27.90
C THR A 364 31.43 -0.76 -26.69
N PHE A 365 31.69 -2.00 -26.25
CA PHE A 365 31.03 -2.57 -25.09
C PHE A 365 31.39 -1.81 -23.80
N LEU A 366 32.68 -1.50 -23.61
CA LEU A 366 33.15 -0.73 -22.46
C LEU A 366 32.58 0.70 -22.47
N THR A 367 32.44 1.33 -23.64
CA THR A 367 31.81 2.64 -23.78
C THR A 367 30.32 2.57 -23.39
N TYR A 368 29.57 1.58 -23.87
CA TYR A 368 28.17 1.41 -23.46
C TYR A 368 28.02 1.14 -21.96
N LEU A 369 28.86 0.27 -21.39
CA LEU A 369 28.86 -0.02 -19.96
C LEU A 369 29.17 1.24 -19.13
N LEU A 370 30.12 2.06 -19.58
CA LEU A 370 30.45 3.34 -18.94
C LEU A 370 29.28 4.32 -19.01
N VAL A 371 28.68 4.51 -20.20
CA VAL A 371 27.55 5.43 -20.39
C VAL A 371 26.35 5.02 -19.55
N ILE A 372 26.01 3.72 -19.51
CA ILE A 372 24.91 3.20 -18.70
C ILE A 372 25.21 3.43 -17.21
N THR A 373 26.40 3.08 -16.74
CA THR A 373 26.80 3.27 -15.33
C THR A 373 26.72 4.75 -14.93
N LEU A 374 27.29 5.66 -15.74
CA LEU A 374 27.23 7.09 -15.49
C LEU A 374 25.79 7.60 -15.47
N THR A 375 24.95 7.13 -16.39
CA THR A 375 23.53 7.52 -16.44
C THR A 375 22.79 7.07 -15.18
N LEU A 376 22.99 5.82 -14.73
CA LEU A 376 22.39 5.31 -13.50
C LEU A 376 22.87 6.07 -12.26
N CYS A 377 24.17 6.38 -12.17
CA CYS A 377 24.71 7.19 -11.08
C CYS A 377 24.10 8.61 -11.06
N VAL A 378 23.95 9.26 -12.23
CA VAL A 378 23.33 10.58 -12.33
C VAL A 378 21.85 10.53 -11.93
N LEU A 379 21.11 9.50 -12.34
CA LEU A 379 19.72 9.31 -11.95
C LEU A 379 19.58 9.12 -10.44
N ALA A 380 20.41 8.27 -9.82
CA ALA A 380 20.41 8.08 -8.37
C ALA A 380 20.76 9.38 -7.63
N MET A 381 21.78 10.13 -8.08
CA MET A 381 22.13 11.42 -7.48
C MET A 381 21.00 12.44 -7.61
N LEU A 382 20.30 12.48 -8.75
CA LEU A 382 19.16 13.35 -8.96
C LEU A 382 18.03 12.96 -8.00
N GLU A 383 17.73 11.67 -7.90
CA GLU A 383 16.72 11.09 -7.01
C GLU A 383 16.94 11.48 -5.55
N ILE A 384 18.16 11.27 -5.06
CA ILE A 384 18.58 11.61 -3.70
C ILE A 384 18.46 13.12 -3.47
N LYS A 385 18.92 13.94 -4.43
CA LYS A 385 18.95 15.40 -4.31
C LYS A 385 17.55 16.02 -4.22
N TRP A 386 16.59 15.55 -5.03
CA TRP A 386 15.25 16.15 -5.03
C TRP A 386 14.41 15.67 -3.84
N SER A 387 14.59 14.43 -3.40
CA SER A 387 13.84 13.85 -2.29
C SER A 387 14.37 14.27 -0.92
N GLY A 388 15.66 14.62 -0.84
CA GLY A 388 16.31 15.05 0.39
C GLY A 388 16.70 13.90 1.32
N ILE A 389 16.75 12.67 0.81
CA ILE A 389 17.22 11.49 1.55
C ILE A 389 18.75 11.44 1.58
N ASN A 390 19.31 10.64 2.49
CA ASN A 390 20.76 10.41 2.53
C ASN A 390 21.18 9.31 1.53
N LEU A 391 22.41 9.40 1.01
CA LEU A 391 22.97 8.35 0.13
C LEU A 391 23.04 6.99 0.83
N GLU A 392 23.33 6.98 2.13
CA GLU A 392 23.36 5.76 2.92
C GLU A 392 21.97 5.10 2.98
N GLU A 393 20.90 5.86 3.23
CA GLU A 393 19.53 5.35 3.25
C GLU A 393 19.12 4.75 1.91
N TRP A 394 19.46 5.43 0.80
CA TRP A 394 19.22 4.93 -0.54
C TRP A 394 19.96 3.59 -0.78
N TRP A 395 21.24 3.52 -0.41
CA TRP A 395 22.02 2.30 -0.55
C TRP A 395 21.51 1.16 0.35
N ARG A 396 21.15 1.43 1.61
CA ARG A 396 20.58 0.43 2.53
C ARG A 396 19.28 -0.13 1.98
N ASN A 397 18.44 0.71 1.37
CA ASN A 397 17.22 0.27 0.69
C ASN A 397 17.50 -0.70 -0.45
N GLU A 398 18.49 -0.42 -1.31
CA GLU A 398 18.89 -1.32 -2.41
C GLU A 398 19.42 -2.67 -1.90
N GLN A 399 20.23 -2.65 -0.83
CA GLN A 399 20.70 -3.87 -0.20
C GLN A 399 19.54 -4.71 0.36
N PHE A 400 18.61 -4.05 1.06
CA PHE A 400 17.44 -4.72 1.62
C PHE A 400 16.50 -5.23 0.53
N TRP A 401 16.35 -4.51 -0.59
CA TRP A 401 15.62 -4.95 -1.78
C TRP A 401 16.21 -6.25 -2.33
N LEU A 402 17.54 -6.37 -2.43
CA LEU A 402 18.19 -7.58 -2.90
C LEU A 402 18.03 -8.75 -1.92
N ILE A 403 18.14 -8.50 -0.61
CA ILE A 403 17.89 -9.50 0.44
C ILE A 403 16.43 -9.98 0.37
N GLY A 404 15.46 -9.08 0.37
CA GLY A 404 14.03 -9.40 0.27
C GLY A 404 13.69 -10.12 -1.03
N GLY A 405 14.29 -9.68 -2.15
CA GLY A 405 14.15 -10.29 -3.47
C GLY A 405 14.62 -11.74 -3.53
N THR A 406 15.81 -12.02 -2.98
CA THR A 406 16.37 -13.38 -2.97
C THR A 406 15.75 -14.30 -1.90
N SER A 407 14.99 -13.75 -0.95
CA SER A 407 14.35 -14.50 0.15
C SER A 407 12.82 -14.46 0.09
N ALA A 408 12.21 -13.47 0.77
CA ALA A 408 10.78 -13.35 1.00
C ALA A 408 9.97 -13.24 -0.30
N HIS A 409 10.44 -12.46 -1.28
CA HIS A 409 9.74 -12.30 -2.56
C HIS A 409 9.70 -13.61 -3.35
N LEU A 410 10.82 -14.33 -3.41
CA LEU A 410 10.87 -15.64 -4.05
C LEU A 410 9.87 -16.61 -3.41
N ALA A 411 9.90 -16.70 -2.08
CA ALA A 411 9.00 -17.58 -1.33
C ALA A 411 7.53 -17.23 -1.59
N ALA A 412 7.18 -15.94 -1.58
CA ALA A 412 5.83 -15.47 -1.89
C ALA A 412 5.39 -15.83 -3.32
N VAL A 413 6.26 -15.67 -4.32
CA VAL A 413 5.93 -16.02 -5.72
C VAL A 413 5.72 -17.52 -5.86
N LEU A 414 6.60 -18.35 -5.30
CA LEU A 414 6.45 -19.81 -5.34
C LEU A 414 5.16 -20.24 -4.64
N GLN A 415 4.87 -19.68 -3.47
CA GLN A 415 3.62 -19.92 -2.73
C GLN A 415 2.38 -19.50 -3.52
N GLY A 416 2.39 -18.30 -4.12
CA GLY A 416 1.28 -17.79 -4.91
C GLY A 416 1.03 -18.62 -6.17
N LEU A 417 2.08 -19.04 -6.88
CA LEU A 417 1.97 -19.92 -8.04
C LEU A 417 1.41 -21.29 -7.64
N LEU A 418 1.88 -21.87 -6.54
CA LEU A 418 1.33 -23.13 -6.00
C LEU A 418 -0.14 -22.98 -5.62
N LYS A 419 -0.54 -21.87 -4.99
CA LYS A 419 -1.94 -21.59 -4.66
C LYS A 419 -2.82 -21.51 -5.92
N VAL A 420 -2.35 -20.85 -6.98
CA VAL A 420 -3.10 -20.71 -8.25
C VAL A 420 -3.20 -22.04 -8.99
N ILE A 421 -2.13 -22.85 -9.01
CA ILE A 421 -2.08 -24.11 -9.75
C ILE A 421 -2.78 -25.25 -8.98
N ALA A 422 -2.57 -25.34 -7.67
CA ALA A 422 -3.01 -26.45 -6.83
C ALA A 422 -4.26 -26.16 -5.98
N GLY A 423 -4.74 -24.92 -5.93
CA GLY A 423 -5.94 -24.53 -5.16
C GLY A 423 -5.78 -24.64 -3.64
N ILE A 424 -4.55 -24.78 -3.12
CA ILE A 424 -4.28 -24.95 -1.69
C ILE A 424 -4.39 -23.59 -0.98
N GLU A 425 -5.28 -23.49 0.01
CA GLU A 425 -5.33 -22.34 0.91
C GLU A 425 -4.13 -22.33 1.86
N ILE A 426 -3.35 -21.26 1.83
CA ILE A 426 -2.18 -21.10 2.69
C ILE A 426 -2.65 -20.51 4.02
N SER A 427 -2.55 -21.30 5.10
CA SER A 427 -2.80 -20.83 6.46
C SER A 427 -1.69 -19.87 6.89
N PHE A 428 -2.09 -18.71 7.39
CA PHE A 428 -1.17 -17.63 7.74
C PHE A 428 -0.88 -17.63 9.24
N THR A 429 0.39 -17.73 9.62
CA THR A 429 0.86 -17.51 11.00
C THR A 429 1.05 -16.02 11.27
N LEU A 430 0.26 -15.47 12.19
CA LEU A 430 0.45 -14.11 12.69
C LEU A 430 1.83 -14.00 13.35
N THR A 431 2.63 -13.03 12.91
CA THR A 431 3.86 -12.66 13.62
C THR A 431 3.47 -12.08 14.98
N SER A 432 3.74 -12.80 16.06
CA SER A 432 3.67 -12.24 17.41
C SER A 432 4.78 -11.20 17.53
N LYS A 433 4.42 -9.91 17.67
CA LYS A 433 5.39 -8.93 18.16
C LYS A 433 5.70 -9.31 19.60
N SER A 434 6.92 -9.75 19.89
CA SER A 434 7.38 -9.88 21.27
C SER A 434 7.35 -8.49 21.90
N ALA A 435 6.56 -8.32 22.97
CA ALA A 435 6.77 -7.23 23.90
C ALA A 435 8.17 -7.46 24.49
N GLY A 436 9.07 -6.48 24.33
CA GLY A 436 10.40 -6.57 24.91
C GLY A 436 10.29 -6.66 26.43
N ASP A 437 11.03 -7.60 27.01
CA ASP A 437 11.26 -7.67 28.46
C ASP A 437 12.18 -6.52 28.85
N ASP A 438 11.99 -5.97 30.05
CA ASP A 438 12.80 -4.90 30.66
C ASP A 438 14.23 -5.40 30.93
N ASN A 439 15.07 -5.48 29.90
CA ASN A 439 16.52 -5.69 30.03
C ASN A 439 17.27 -4.37 29.75
N ASP A 440 18.33 -4.12 30.53
CA ASP A 440 19.11 -2.87 30.62
C ASP A 440 19.85 -2.41 29.33
N ASP A 441 19.57 -3.01 28.17
CA ASP A 441 20.16 -2.62 26.87
C ASP A 441 19.09 -2.60 25.77
N GLU A 442 18.55 -1.40 25.51
CA GLU A 442 17.39 -1.12 24.63
C GLU A 442 17.56 -1.64 23.18
N PHE A 443 18.79 -1.97 22.78
CA PHE A 443 19.12 -2.48 21.45
C PHE A 443 19.57 -3.96 21.43
N ALA A 444 19.67 -4.66 22.57
CA ALA A 444 20.16 -6.03 22.61
C ALA A 444 19.33 -6.98 21.73
N ASP A 445 18.00 -6.80 21.73
CA ASP A 445 17.07 -7.60 20.92
C ASP A 445 17.20 -7.36 19.40
N LEU A 446 17.76 -6.23 18.95
CA LEU A 446 18.07 -5.96 17.52
C LEU A 446 19.22 -6.82 17.00
N TYR A 447 20.10 -7.28 17.89
CA TYR A 447 21.28 -8.07 17.54
C TYR A 447 21.02 -9.58 17.59
N ILE A 448 19.86 -10.02 18.07
CA ILE A 448 19.51 -11.44 18.12
C ILE A 448 19.03 -11.91 16.73
N LEU A 449 19.90 -12.63 16.02
CA LEU A 449 19.53 -13.30 14.78
C LEU A 449 18.72 -14.57 15.08
N LYS A 450 17.40 -14.52 14.87
CA LYS A 450 16.53 -15.69 14.93
C LYS A 450 16.58 -16.43 13.59
N TRP A 451 17.03 -17.68 13.56
CA TRP A 451 17.08 -18.45 12.32
C TRP A 451 15.70 -18.57 11.64
N SER A 452 15.66 -18.40 10.31
CA SER A 452 14.47 -18.62 9.49
C SER A 452 14.85 -19.28 8.17
N SER A 453 13.98 -20.15 7.65
CA SER A 453 14.18 -20.80 6.35
C SER A 453 14.26 -19.81 5.18
N LEU A 454 13.72 -18.60 5.35
CA LEU A 454 13.83 -17.50 4.38
C LEU A 454 15.29 -17.06 4.16
N MET A 455 16.19 -17.32 5.11
CA MET A 455 17.61 -16.95 4.99
C MET A 455 18.41 -17.96 4.18
N ILE A 456 17.87 -19.15 3.88
CA ILE A 456 18.61 -20.21 3.16
C ILE A 456 19.08 -19.72 1.78
N PRO A 457 18.20 -19.22 0.87
CA PRO A 457 18.65 -18.79 -0.45
C PRO A 457 19.74 -17.70 -0.45
N PRO A 458 19.62 -16.57 0.29
CA PRO A 458 20.66 -15.55 0.29
C PRO A 458 21.98 -16.05 0.90
N ILE A 459 21.95 -16.90 1.94
CA ILE A 459 23.15 -17.53 2.49
C ILE A 459 23.82 -18.44 1.47
N THR A 460 23.04 -19.25 0.74
CA THR A 460 23.57 -20.10 -0.33
C THR A 460 24.23 -19.27 -1.43
N ILE A 461 23.59 -18.20 -1.90
CA ILE A 461 24.17 -17.26 -2.89
C ILE A 461 25.51 -16.72 -2.41
N MET A 462 25.59 -16.32 -1.13
CA MET A 462 26.78 -15.74 -0.53
C MET A 462 27.93 -16.76 -0.47
N ILE A 463 27.67 -17.97 0.03
CA ILE A 463 28.65 -19.06 0.11
C ILE A 463 29.11 -19.47 -1.29
N THR A 464 28.19 -19.66 -2.23
CA THR A 464 28.51 -20.05 -3.61
C THR A 464 29.39 -19.02 -4.30
N ASN A 465 29.12 -17.72 -4.15
CA ASN A 465 29.97 -16.67 -4.72
C ASN A 465 31.36 -16.61 -4.08
N LEU A 466 31.48 -16.81 -2.76
CA LEU A 466 32.78 -16.88 -2.07
C LEU A 466 33.62 -18.05 -2.55
N ILE A 467 33.02 -19.24 -2.66
CA ILE A 467 33.69 -20.44 -3.19
C ILE A 467 34.08 -20.22 -4.66
N ALA A 468 33.20 -19.62 -5.46
CA ALA A 468 33.48 -19.34 -6.87
C ALA A 468 34.66 -18.39 -7.05
N ILE A 469 34.79 -17.35 -6.21
CA ILE A 469 35.96 -16.46 -6.20
C ILE A 469 37.24 -17.27 -5.90
N ALA A 470 37.21 -18.12 -4.87
CA ALA A 470 38.37 -18.94 -4.51
C ALA A 470 38.77 -19.91 -5.63
N VAL A 471 37.79 -20.57 -6.26
CA VAL A 471 38.02 -21.48 -7.40
C VAL A 471 38.53 -20.73 -8.62
N GLY A 472 37.93 -19.58 -8.95
CA GLY A 472 38.36 -18.75 -10.08
C GLY A 472 39.79 -18.24 -9.90
N PHE A 473 40.14 -17.81 -8.69
CA PHE A 473 41.49 -17.36 -8.33
C PHE A 473 42.50 -18.50 -8.44
N SER A 474 42.21 -19.65 -7.81
CA SER A 474 43.05 -20.85 -7.87
C SER A 474 43.29 -21.30 -9.32
N ARG A 475 42.22 -21.44 -10.12
CA ARG A 475 42.34 -21.82 -11.53
C ARG A 475 43.20 -20.86 -12.34
N THR A 476 43.11 -19.56 -12.07
CA THR A 476 43.88 -18.56 -12.81
C THR A 476 45.36 -18.63 -12.47
N ILE A 477 45.71 -18.83 -11.19
CA ILE A 477 47.10 -18.96 -10.73
C ILE A 477 47.75 -20.23 -11.29
N TYR A 478 47.04 -21.35 -11.28
CA TYR A 478 47.58 -22.64 -11.74
C TYR A 478 47.43 -22.88 -13.24
N SER A 479 46.90 -21.92 -14.01
CA SER A 479 46.78 -22.04 -15.47
C SER A 479 48.10 -21.73 -16.16
N ALA A 480 48.43 -22.50 -17.21
CA ALA A 480 49.60 -22.24 -18.05
C ALA A 480 49.55 -20.87 -18.75
N ILE A 481 48.34 -20.35 -19.05
CA ILE A 481 48.13 -19.02 -19.64
C ILE A 481 47.09 -18.28 -18.79
N PRO A 482 47.52 -17.50 -17.78
CA PRO A 482 46.61 -16.88 -16.83
C PRO A 482 45.78 -15.76 -17.48
N GLN A 483 44.46 -15.89 -17.43
CA GLN A 483 43.51 -14.91 -17.98
C GLN A 483 42.99 -13.94 -16.92
N TRP A 484 43.88 -13.06 -16.45
CA TRP A 484 43.59 -12.10 -15.36
C TRP A 484 42.40 -11.19 -15.61
N SER A 485 42.18 -10.76 -16.85
CA SER A 485 41.05 -9.88 -17.21
C SER A 485 39.68 -10.54 -16.94
N ARG A 486 39.55 -11.84 -17.25
CA ARG A 486 38.32 -12.60 -17.01
C ARG A 486 38.09 -12.83 -15.52
N LEU A 487 39.16 -13.10 -14.78
CA LEU A 487 39.09 -13.22 -13.32
C LEU A 487 38.63 -11.90 -12.69
N LEU A 488 39.24 -10.78 -13.04
CA LEU A 488 38.88 -9.46 -12.49
C LEU A 488 37.42 -9.11 -12.78
N GLY A 489 36.94 -9.34 -14.00
CA GLY A 489 35.53 -9.12 -14.34
C GLY A 489 34.58 -10.00 -13.53
N GLY A 490 34.86 -11.30 -13.41
CA GLY A 490 34.04 -12.23 -12.63
C GLY A 490 34.02 -11.89 -11.13
N VAL A 491 35.19 -11.60 -10.56
CA VAL A 491 35.34 -11.20 -9.15
C VAL A 491 34.62 -9.88 -8.88
N PHE A 492 34.67 -8.91 -9.79
CA PHE A 492 33.95 -7.64 -9.66
C PHE A 492 32.44 -7.86 -9.52
N PHE A 493 31.82 -8.67 -10.39
CA PHE A 493 30.38 -8.95 -10.30
C PHE A 493 30.02 -9.78 -9.06
N SER A 494 30.83 -10.77 -8.67
CA SER A 494 30.61 -11.52 -7.43
C SER A 494 30.75 -10.62 -6.20
N PHE A 495 31.73 -9.71 -6.19
CA PHE A 495 31.89 -8.72 -5.12
C PHE A 495 30.69 -7.79 -5.04
N TRP A 496 30.13 -7.35 -6.16
CA TRP A 496 28.92 -6.54 -6.18
C TRP A 496 27.74 -7.23 -5.49
N VAL A 497 27.51 -8.52 -5.80
CA VAL A 497 26.46 -9.33 -5.13
C VAL A 497 26.73 -9.46 -3.63
N LEU A 498 27.97 -9.77 -3.25
CA LEU A 498 28.36 -9.92 -1.83
C LEU A 498 28.25 -8.60 -1.06
N ALA A 499 28.56 -7.47 -1.70
CA ALA A 499 28.42 -6.14 -1.10
C ALA A 499 26.95 -5.81 -0.81
N HIS A 500 26.00 -6.27 -1.64
CA HIS A 500 24.57 -6.08 -1.38
C HIS A 500 24.04 -6.97 -0.26
N LEU A 501 24.56 -8.21 -0.15
CA LEU A 501 24.20 -9.16 0.91
C LEU A 501 24.92 -8.92 2.24
N TYR A 502 25.83 -7.95 2.30
CA TYR A 502 26.65 -7.67 3.48
C TYR A 502 25.87 -7.44 4.80
N PRO A 503 24.69 -6.76 4.81
CA PRO A 503 23.91 -6.60 6.04
C PRO A 503 23.53 -7.93 6.71
N LEU A 504 23.31 -8.99 5.93
CA LEU A 504 22.99 -10.34 6.42
C LEU A 504 24.18 -10.99 7.14
N ARG A 505 25.42 -10.62 6.78
CA ARG A 505 26.65 -11.15 7.42
C ARG A 505 26.98 -10.45 8.74
N LYS A 506 26.55 -9.19 8.89
CA LYS A 506 26.81 -8.37 10.07
C LYS A 506 25.91 -8.72 11.26
N GLY A 507 24.79 -9.40 11.03
CA GLY A 507 23.91 -9.96 12.07
C GLY A 507 24.22 -11.42 12.27
#